data_AF-A0A8H8Z6S2-F1
#
_entry.id   AF-A0A8H8Z6S2-F1
#
_cell.length_a   1.000
_cell.length_b   1.000
_cell.length_c   1.000
_cell.angle_alpha   90.00
_cell.angle_beta   90.00
_cell.angle_gamma   90.00
#
_symmetry.space_group_name_H-M   'P 1'
#
loop_
_entity.id
_entity.type
_entity.pdbx_description
1 polymer ?
#
loop_
_entity_poly.entity_id
_entity_poly.type
_entity_poly.pdbx_seq_one_letter_code
_entity_poly.pdbx_strand_id
1 'polypeptide(L)'
;LAIYDFTNPDACKWYADKLKGLVAMGVDCFKTDFGERIPTDVQWFDGSDPQKMHNHYAYIYNELVWNVLKDTVGEEEAVLFARSASVGAQKFPVHWGGDCYANYESMAESLRGGLSIGLSGFGFWSHDIGGFENTAPAHVYKRWCAFGLLSSHSRLHGSKSYRVPWAYDDESCDVVRFFTQLKCRMMPYLYREAARAKARGTPMMRAMMMEFPDDPACDYLDRQYMLGDNVMVAPVFTEAGEVQFYLPEGRWTHLWHNNELDGSRWHKQQHGFLSLPVYVRDNTLLALGNNDQRPDYAWHEGTAFHLFNLQDGHEAVCEVPAADGSVIFTLKATRTGNTITVTGAGEARNWTLCLRNIVKVNGLQGGSQAESEQGLVVTPQGNALTITL
;
A
#
# COMPACT_ATOMS: atom_id res chain seq x y z
N LEU A 1 27.86 -8.04 24.10
CA LEU A 1 27.37 -7.16 23.00
C LEU A 1 28.24 -5.91 23.01
N ALA A 2 28.68 -5.43 21.85
CA ALA A 2 29.28 -4.10 21.65
C ALA A 2 28.54 -3.42 20.49
N ILE A 3 28.68 -2.09 20.36
CA ILE A 3 28.02 -1.29 19.32
C ILE A 3 29.09 -0.75 18.36
N TYR A 4 28.81 -0.76 17.06
CA TYR A 4 29.68 -0.12 16.08
C TYR A 4 29.60 1.39 16.23
N ASP A 5 30.73 2.06 16.44
CA ASP A 5 30.76 3.52 16.51
C ASP A 5 30.71 4.11 15.09
N PHE A 6 29.51 4.48 14.63
CA PHE A 6 29.32 5.09 13.32
C PHE A 6 29.66 6.60 13.25
N THR A 7 30.21 7.17 14.32
CA THR A 7 30.88 8.47 14.25
C THR A 7 32.36 8.34 13.84
N ASN A 8 32.91 7.12 13.89
CA ASN A 8 34.25 6.80 13.40
C ASN A 8 34.20 6.43 11.90
N PRO A 9 34.85 7.22 11.00
CA PRO A 9 34.81 6.96 9.56
C PRO A 9 35.43 5.62 9.15
N ASP A 10 36.45 5.13 9.84
CA ASP A 10 37.07 3.84 9.54
C ASP A 10 36.17 2.68 9.94
N ALA A 11 35.42 2.83 11.04
CA ALA A 11 34.40 1.85 11.44
C ALA A 11 33.23 1.83 10.45
N CYS A 12 32.78 3.00 9.99
CA CYS A 12 31.77 3.11 8.93
C CYS A 12 32.22 2.41 7.66
N LYS A 13 33.44 2.71 7.17
CA LYS A 13 34.00 2.06 5.98
C LYS A 13 34.08 0.54 6.16
N TRP A 14 34.58 0.08 7.31
CA TRP A 14 34.72 -1.34 7.56
C TRP A 14 33.36 -2.07 7.52
N TYR A 15 32.33 -1.49 8.13
CA TYR A 15 30.98 -2.05 8.15
C TYR A 15 30.36 -2.03 6.75
N ALA A 16 30.46 -0.90 6.05
CA ALA A 16 30.00 -0.74 4.68
C ALA A 16 30.66 -1.76 3.73
N ASP A 17 31.97 -2.00 3.84
CA ASP A 17 32.68 -2.98 3.03
C ASP A 17 32.16 -4.42 3.27
N LYS A 18 31.70 -4.75 4.49
CA LYS A 18 31.06 -6.06 4.76
C LYS A 18 29.72 -6.17 4.04
N LEU A 19 28.91 -5.12 4.06
CA LEU A 19 27.65 -5.09 3.33
C LEU A 19 27.86 -5.16 1.83
N LYS A 20 28.83 -4.41 1.28
CA LYS A 20 29.23 -4.51 -0.13
C LYS A 20 29.65 -5.93 -0.50
N GLY A 21 30.34 -6.63 0.41
CA GLY A 21 30.66 -8.05 0.26
C GLY A 21 29.41 -8.94 0.13
N LEU A 22 28.37 -8.68 0.92
CA LEU A 22 27.08 -9.41 0.83
C LEU A 22 26.33 -9.08 -0.47
N VAL A 23 26.31 -7.81 -0.89
CA VAL A 23 25.70 -7.42 -2.17
C VAL A 23 26.44 -8.08 -3.33
N ALA A 24 27.77 -8.14 -3.30
CA ALA A 24 28.56 -8.86 -4.30
C ALA A 24 28.29 -10.38 -4.34
N MET A 25 27.71 -10.96 -3.26
CA MET A 25 27.22 -12.34 -3.24
C MET A 25 25.80 -12.50 -3.80
N GLY A 26 25.12 -11.41 -4.15
CA GLY A 26 23.75 -11.39 -4.67
C GLY A 26 22.67 -11.08 -3.64
N VAL A 27 23.00 -10.44 -2.52
CA VAL A 27 21.99 -9.90 -1.59
C VAL A 27 21.47 -8.56 -2.13
N ASP A 28 20.16 -8.44 -2.33
CA ASP A 28 19.54 -7.24 -2.91
C ASP A 28 19.18 -6.15 -1.89
N CYS A 29 18.93 -6.52 -0.62
CA CYS A 29 18.48 -5.58 0.40
C CYS A 29 18.85 -6.04 1.83
N PHE A 30 18.67 -5.15 2.82
CA PHE A 30 18.97 -5.42 4.22
C PHE A 30 17.78 -5.10 5.14
N LYS A 31 17.48 -6.01 6.09
CA LYS A 31 16.67 -5.70 7.28
C LYS A 31 17.58 -5.01 8.31
N THR A 32 17.46 -3.70 8.44
CA THR A 32 18.21 -2.89 9.42
C THR A 32 17.50 -2.93 10.78
N ASP A 33 17.73 -4.03 11.48
CA ASP A 33 17.13 -4.31 12.78
C ASP A 33 17.89 -3.59 13.91
N PHE A 34 17.24 -3.42 15.07
CA PHE A 34 17.79 -2.68 16.22
C PHE A 34 18.12 -1.20 15.93
N GLY A 35 19.04 -0.64 16.73
CA GLY A 35 19.44 0.77 16.67
C GLY A 35 18.73 1.67 17.69
N GLU A 36 17.93 1.13 18.61
CA GLU A 36 17.16 1.93 19.58
C GLU A 36 17.86 2.07 20.95
N ARG A 37 18.54 1.02 21.44
CA ARG A 37 19.13 0.99 22.79
C ARG A 37 20.57 1.49 22.82
N ILE A 38 20.76 2.74 22.43
CA ILE A 38 22.07 3.39 22.37
C ILE A 38 22.44 4.02 23.73
N PRO A 39 23.57 3.64 24.34
CA PRO A 39 23.95 4.11 25.68
C PRO A 39 24.37 5.59 25.67
N THR A 40 24.32 6.21 26.84
CA THR A 40 24.68 7.65 27.00
C THR A 40 25.88 7.88 27.91
N ASP A 41 26.32 6.87 28.65
CA ASP A 41 27.52 6.82 29.47
C ASP A 41 28.76 6.42 28.63
N VAL A 42 28.88 7.03 27.45
CA VAL A 42 29.91 6.73 26.46
C VAL A 42 30.53 8.00 25.90
N GLN A 43 31.71 7.86 25.30
CA GLN A 43 32.33 8.91 24.50
C GLN A 43 32.39 8.42 23.04
N TRP A 44 31.70 9.13 22.16
CA TRP A 44 31.73 8.89 20.72
C TRP A 44 33.07 9.33 20.13
N PHE A 45 33.49 8.68 19.05
CA PHE A 45 34.74 9.01 18.35
C PHE A 45 34.82 10.49 17.95
N ASP A 46 33.73 11.08 17.45
CA ASP A 46 33.68 12.49 17.03
C ASP A 46 33.44 13.49 18.19
N GLY A 47 33.25 13.01 19.42
CA GLY A 47 32.91 13.84 20.58
C GLY A 47 31.46 14.32 20.63
N SER A 48 30.55 13.73 19.85
CA SER A 48 29.13 14.05 19.85
C SER A 48 28.47 13.91 21.22
N ASP A 49 27.44 14.72 21.46
CA ASP A 49 26.57 14.66 22.63
C ASP A 49 25.85 13.30 22.70
N PRO A 50 26.13 12.44 23.70
CA PRO A 50 25.51 11.12 23.78
C PRO A 50 23.98 11.16 23.89
N GLN A 51 23.42 12.23 24.45
CA GLN A 51 21.96 12.38 24.58
C GLN A 51 21.29 12.58 23.22
N LYS A 52 21.94 13.31 22.30
CA LYS A 52 21.45 13.48 20.93
C LYS A 52 21.70 12.23 20.09
N MET A 53 22.85 11.58 20.28
CA MET A 53 23.20 10.36 19.58
C MET A 53 22.25 9.19 19.90
N HIS A 54 21.65 9.16 21.10
CA HIS A 54 20.68 8.13 21.45
C HIS A 54 19.60 7.93 20.35
N ASN A 55 18.99 9.03 19.89
CA ASN A 55 18.00 8.99 18.82
C ASN A 55 18.63 9.07 17.42
N HIS A 56 19.65 9.93 17.24
CA HIS A 56 20.20 10.21 15.91
C HIS A 56 20.99 9.04 15.32
N TYR A 57 21.50 8.13 16.15
CA TYR A 57 22.21 6.93 15.69
C TYR A 57 21.38 6.10 14.70
N ALA A 58 20.05 5.98 14.92
CA ALA A 58 19.17 5.26 13.99
C ALA A 58 19.18 5.88 12.59
N TYR A 59 19.29 7.20 12.48
CA TYR A 59 19.44 7.88 11.20
C TYR A 59 20.78 7.52 10.54
N ILE A 60 21.89 7.66 11.27
CA ILE A 60 23.25 7.40 10.74
C ILE A 60 23.38 5.93 10.30
N TYR A 61 22.87 5.01 11.10
CA TYR A 61 22.89 3.58 10.77
C TYR A 61 22.14 3.28 9.48
N ASN A 62 20.89 3.73 9.36
CA ASN A 62 20.10 3.48 8.14
C ASN A 62 20.67 4.22 6.92
N GLU A 63 21.17 5.44 7.09
CA GLU A 63 21.82 6.21 6.01
C GLU A 63 23.06 5.47 5.47
N LEU A 64 23.89 4.92 6.36
CA LEU A 64 25.07 4.15 5.95
C LEU A 64 24.68 2.94 5.10
N VAL A 65 23.69 2.15 5.57
CA VAL A 65 23.25 0.94 4.86
C VAL A 65 22.57 1.31 3.54
N TRP A 66 21.76 2.36 3.52
CA TRP A 66 21.15 2.90 2.30
C TRP A 66 22.19 3.30 1.26
N ASN A 67 23.22 4.05 1.69
CA ASN A 67 24.28 4.49 0.79
C ASN A 67 25.10 3.32 0.23
N VAL A 68 25.24 2.21 0.98
CA VAL A 68 25.81 0.99 0.41
C VAL A 68 24.97 0.49 -0.75
N LEU A 69 23.65 0.33 -0.56
CA LEU A 69 22.76 -0.13 -1.62
C LEU A 69 22.79 0.81 -2.83
N LYS A 70 22.70 2.12 -2.59
CA LYS A 70 22.80 3.15 -3.62
C LYS A 70 24.09 3.04 -4.44
N ASP A 71 25.23 2.81 -3.81
CA ASP A 71 26.53 2.68 -4.47
C ASP A 71 26.70 1.35 -5.23
N THR A 72 25.93 0.31 -4.89
CA THR A 72 26.12 -1.05 -5.43
C THR A 72 25.02 -1.50 -6.39
N VAL A 73 23.75 -1.37 -6.01
CA VAL A 73 22.60 -1.82 -6.81
C VAL A 73 21.90 -0.67 -7.54
N GLY A 74 22.20 0.59 -7.18
CA GLY A 74 21.50 1.78 -7.67
C GLY A 74 20.48 2.31 -6.66
N GLU A 75 20.12 3.58 -6.77
CA GLU A 75 19.18 4.22 -5.83
C GLU A 75 17.74 3.75 -6.05
N GLU A 76 17.40 3.45 -7.30
CA GLU A 76 16.11 2.93 -7.74
C GLU A 76 15.82 1.51 -7.23
N GLU A 77 16.85 0.70 -6.96
CA GLU A 77 16.76 -0.64 -6.40
C GLU A 77 16.94 -0.66 -4.87
N ALA A 78 17.30 0.47 -4.26
CA ALA A 78 17.59 0.53 -2.83
C ALA A 78 16.30 0.42 -1.99
N VAL A 79 16.29 -0.56 -1.09
CA VAL A 79 15.20 -0.75 -0.12
C VAL A 79 15.73 -1.39 1.17
N LEU A 80 15.18 -0.96 2.31
CA LEU A 80 15.45 -1.50 3.64
C LEU A 80 14.21 -2.15 4.26
N PHE A 81 14.40 -2.87 5.35
CA PHE A 81 13.36 -3.20 6.33
C PHE A 81 13.83 -2.73 7.73
N ALA A 82 13.64 -1.44 8.01
CA ALA A 82 14.14 -0.75 9.19
C ALA A 82 13.20 -0.86 10.41
N ARG A 83 13.75 -1.16 11.59
CA ARG A 83 12.99 -1.17 12.86
C ARG A 83 12.99 0.19 13.57
N SER A 84 14.16 0.82 13.63
CA SER A 84 14.37 2.09 14.32
C SER A 84 14.42 3.26 13.34
N ALA A 85 14.00 4.44 13.80
CA ALA A 85 13.99 5.65 12.99
C ALA A 85 14.22 6.91 13.86
N SER A 86 14.61 8.00 13.19
CA SER A 86 14.66 9.35 13.73
C SER A 86 14.25 10.34 12.64
N VAL A 87 14.20 11.64 12.96
CA VAL A 87 13.89 12.68 11.97
C VAL A 87 14.84 12.58 10.77
N GLY A 88 14.28 12.49 9.57
CA GLY A 88 15.04 12.35 8.32
C GLY A 88 15.18 10.89 7.84
N ALA A 89 14.94 9.90 8.69
CA ALA A 89 15.09 8.48 8.33
C ALA A 89 14.00 8.00 7.36
N GLN A 90 12.90 8.73 7.19
CA GLN A 90 11.89 8.43 6.18
C GLN A 90 12.42 8.41 4.74
N LYS A 91 13.62 8.98 4.51
CA LYS A 91 14.36 8.92 3.24
C LYS A 91 14.86 7.52 2.90
N PHE A 92 14.91 6.60 3.86
CA PHE A 92 15.48 5.26 3.72
C PHE A 92 14.40 4.18 3.95
N PRO A 93 13.35 4.13 3.11
CA PRO A 93 12.28 3.14 3.26
C PRO A 93 12.82 1.71 3.06
N VAL A 94 12.18 0.70 3.64
CA VAL A 94 10.84 0.65 4.25
C VAL A 94 10.96 0.46 5.76
N HIS A 95 9.99 0.99 6.52
CA HIS A 95 9.93 0.83 7.97
C HIS A 95 8.94 -0.27 8.36
N TRP A 96 9.25 -1.04 9.40
CA TRP A 96 8.40 -2.12 9.91
C TRP A 96 8.02 -1.92 11.37
N GLY A 97 6.79 -2.30 11.74
CA GLY A 97 6.17 -2.04 13.04
C GLY A 97 6.73 -2.75 14.27
N GLY A 98 7.76 -3.58 14.15
CA GLY A 98 8.35 -4.27 15.29
C GLY A 98 7.69 -5.60 15.65
N ASP A 99 8.05 -6.10 16.83
CA ASP A 99 7.73 -7.45 17.32
C ASP A 99 6.33 -7.49 17.95
N CYS A 100 5.30 -7.73 17.14
CA CYS A 100 3.90 -7.81 17.58
C CYS A 100 3.49 -9.24 18.02
N TYR A 101 2.40 -9.34 18.78
CA TYR A 101 1.82 -10.63 19.21
C TYR A 101 0.79 -11.16 18.20
N ALA A 102 0.66 -12.48 18.12
CA ALA A 102 -0.27 -13.17 17.23
C ALA A 102 -1.75 -13.19 17.72
N ASN A 103 -2.35 -12.02 17.96
CA ASN A 103 -3.77 -11.83 18.34
C ASN A 103 -4.37 -10.56 17.71
N TYR A 104 -5.69 -10.37 17.81
CA TYR A 104 -6.38 -9.25 17.16
C TYR A 104 -6.04 -7.90 17.81
N GLU A 105 -5.85 -7.87 19.12
CA GLU A 105 -5.52 -6.64 19.87
C GLU A 105 -4.17 -6.08 19.40
N SER A 106 -3.17 -6.95 19.20
CA SER A 106 -1.86 -6.56 18.70
C SER A 106 -1.86 -6.29 17.20
N MET A 107 -2.73 -6.95 16.42
CA MET A 107 -3.00 -6.53 15.04
C MET A 107 -3.56 -5.09 14.98
N ALA A 108 -4.46 -4.72 15.90
CA ALA A 108 -5.03 -3.38 15.99
C ALA A 108 -3.99 -2.34 16.46
N GLU A 109 -3.15 -2.66 17.44
CA GLU A 109 -2.08 -1.76 17.88
C GLU A 109 -1.00 -1.57 16.81
N SER A 110 -0.72 -2.61 16.02
CA SER A 110 0.16 -2.52 14.85
C SER A 110 -0.40 -1.56 13.81
N LEU A 111 -1.70 -1.64 13.49
CA LEU A 111 -2.36 -0.68 12.61
C LEU A 111 -2.25 0.75 13.15
N ARG A 112 -2.51 0.98 14.45
CA ARG A 112 -2.32 2.31 15.07
C ARG A 112 -0.89 2.82 14.88
N GLY A 113 0.13 1.96 15.03
CA GLY A 113 1.52 2.29 14.74
C GLY A 113 1.75 2.66 13.27
N GLY A 114 1.18 1.90 12.33
CA GLY A 114 1.25 2.17 10.89
C GLY A 114 0.60 3.50 10.49
N LEU A 115 -0.55 3.85 11.07
CA LEU A 115 -1.18 5.15 10.85
C LEU A 115 -0.35 6.29 11.46
N SER A 116 0.17 6.08 12.66
CA SER A 116 0.97 7.07 13.39
C SER A 116 2.28 7.39 12.68
N ILE A 117 2.98 6.38 12.13
CA ILE A 117 4.23 6.60 11.41
C ILE A 117 3.98 7.34 10.08
N GLY A 118 2.85 7.07 9.42
CA GLY A 118 2.40 7.82 8.25
C GLY A 118 2.12 9.30 8.57
N LEU A 119 1.42 9.58 9.68
CA LEU A 119 1.22 10.94 10.20
C LEU A 119 2.53 11.62 10.64
N SER A 120 3.60 10.86 10.83
CA SER A 120 4.93 11.33 11.20
C SER A 120 5.88 11.49 10.00
N GLY A 121 5.36 11.44 8.77
CA GLY A 121 6.12 11.72 7.54
C GLY A 121 6.75 10.51 6.86
N PHE A 122 6.45 9.28 7.31
CA PHE A 122 6.97 8.06 6.68
C PHE A 122 6.01 7.54 5.62
N GLY A 123 6.47 7.49 4.37
CA GLY A 123 5.63 7.14 3.22
C GLY A 123 5.20 5.67 3.15
N PHE A 124 6.03 4.78 3.70
CA PHE A 124 5.95 3.33 3.52
C PHE A 124 6.10 2.60 4.86
N TRP A 125 5.23 1.62 5.08
CA TRP A 125 5.19 0.82 6.30
C TRP A 125 4.81 -0.64 6.02
N SER A 126 5.38 -1.52 6.84
CA SER A 126 5.19 -2.97 6.84
C SER A 126 4.93 -3.49 8.26
N HIS A 127 4.42 -4.71 8.35
CA HIS A 127 4.18 -5.44 9.60
C HIS A 127 4.25 -6.95 9.35
N ASP A 128 4.41 -7.71 10.42
CA ASP A 128 4.52 -9.16 10.35
C ASP A 128 3.16 -9.82 10.33
N ILE A 129 2.79 -10.34 9.16
CA ILE A 129 1.51 -11.00 8.94
C ILE A 129 1.40 -12.24 9.85
N GLY A 130 0.35 -12.28 10.65
CA GLY A 130 0.10 -13.33 11.64
C GLY A 130 0.81 -13.12 12.98
N GLY A 131 1.46 -11.97 13.19
CA GLY A 131 2.21 -11.65 14.40
C GLY A 131 3.60 -12.25 14.42
N PHE A 132 4.52 -11.61 15.14
CA PHE A 132 5.89 -12.08 15.33
C PHE A 132 5.98 -13.10 16.47
N GLU A 133 5.54 -12.71 17.67
CA GLU A 133 5.52 -13.57 18.85
C GLU A 133 4.31 -14.52 18.86
N ASN A 134 4.54 -15.72 19.40
CA ASN A 134 3.60 -16.84 19.42
C ASN A 134 3.22 -17.38 18.02
N THR A 135 2.36 -18.40 18.00
CA THR A 135 1.75 -18.92 16.76
C THR A 135 0.29 -18.50 16.75
N ALA A 136 -0.13 -17.77 15.72
CA ALA A 136 -1.51 -17.35 15.58
C ALA A 136 -2.48 -18.54 15.49
N PRO A 137 -3.71 -18.41 16.03
CA PRO A 137 -4.83 -19.18 15.52
C PRO A 137 -5.02 -18.90 14.01
N ALA A 138 -5.44 -19.91 13.24
CA ALA A 138 -5.60 -19.77 11.78
C ALA A 138 -6.52 -18.60 11.39
N HIS A 139 -7.59 -18.34 12.15
CA HIS A 139 -8.47 -17.20 11.89
C HIS A 139 -7.74 -15.84 12.03
N VAL A 140 -6.87 -15.67 13.03
CA VAL A 140 -6.06 -14.44 13.17
C VAL A 140 -5.10 -14.31 11.99
N TYR A 141 -4.41 -15.40 11.62
CA TYR A 141 -3.50 -15.42 10.47
C TYR A 141 -4.20 -14.99 9.18
N LYS A 142 -5.36 -15.59 8.87
CA LYS A 142 -6.15 -15.28 7.67
C LYS A 142 -6.62 -13.82 7.62
N ARG A 143 -7.10 -13.27 8.74
CA ARG A 143 -7.45 -11.83 8.81
C ARG A 143 -6.25 -10.92 8.62
N TRP A 144 -5.11 -11.29 9.19
CA TRP A 144 -3.88 -10.52 9.08
C TRP A 144 -3.30 -10.58 7.66
N CYS A 145 -3.45 -11.69 6.93
CA CYS A 145 -3.05 -11.76 5.51
C CYS A 145 -3.75 -10.70 4.66
N ALA A 146 -5.07 -10.56 4.80
CA ALA A 146 -5.83 -9.53 4.10
C ALA A 146 -5.30 -8.12 4.40
N PHE A 147 -5.11 -7.81 5.69
CA PHE A 147 -4.54 -6.52 6.12
C PHE A 147 -3.13 -6.28 5.59
N GLY A 148 -2.24 -7.26 5.72
CA GLY A 148 -0.85 -7.13 5.31
C GLY A 148 -0.66 -6.98 3.82
N LEU A 149 -1.47 -7.66 3.01
CA LEU A 149 -1.40 -7.53 1.56
C LEU A 149 -2.14 -6.30 1.03
N LEU A 150 -2.95 -5.63 1.86
CA LEU A 150 -3.49 -4.30 1.62
C LEU A 150 -2.70 -3.19 2.35
N SER A 151 -1.49 -3.49 2.82
CA SER A 151 -0.51 -2.50 3.29
C SER A 151 0.53 -2.22 2.19
N SER A 152 1.32 -1.15 2.31
CA SER A 152 2.31 -0.80 1.27
C SER A 152 3.31 -1.93 1.00
N HIS A 153 3.88 -2.50 2.07
CA HIS A 153 4.82 -3.62 2.04
C HIS A 153 4.29 -4.75 2.91
N SER A 154 4.64 -5.98 2.55
CA SER A 154 4.01 -7.18 3.10
C SER A 154 5.05 -8.25 3.39
N ARG A 155 5.09 -8.75 4.63
CA ARG A 155 6.04 -9.78 5.05
C ARG A 155 5.38 -10.84 5.91
N LEU A 156 5.73 -12.10 5.66
CA LEU A 156 5.44 -13.25 6.52
C LEU A 156 6.69 -13.55 7.37
N HIS A 157 6.66 -13.23 8.66
CA HIS A 157 7.79 -13.43 9.57
C HIS A 157 7.31 -13.81 10.98
N GLY A 158 8.05 -14.68 11.66
CA GLY A 158 7.68 -15.19 12.98
C GLY A 158 8.92 -15.50 13.82
N SER A 159 8.73 -15.52 15.15
CA SER A 159 9.77 -15.73 16.15
C SER A 159 10.21 -17.20 16.22
N LYS A 160 9.28 -18.11 16.55
CA LYS A 160 9.56 -19.54 16.81
C LYS A 160 8.81 -20.50 15.89
N SER A 161 8.00 -19.98 14.97
CA SER A 161 7.21 -20.76 14.04
C SER A 161 7.25 -20.15 12.65
N TYR A 162 7.21 -20.99 11.62
CA TYR A 162 7.11 -20.55 10.23
C TYR A 162 5.77 -19.84 9.99
N ARG A 163 5.76 -18.93 9.01
CA ARG A 163 4.57 -18.20 8.56
C ARG A 163 4.09 -18.63 7.18
N VAL A 164 4.47 -19.84 6.77
CA VAL A 164 3.94 -20.42 5.53
C VAL A 164 2.46 -20.79 5.74
N PRO A 165 1.56 -20.53 4.78
CA PRO A 165 0.12 -20.67 5.02
C PRO A 165 -0.31 -22.11 5.33
N TRP A 166 0.37 -23.11 4.76
CA TRP A 166 0.08 -24.53 5.03
C TRP A 166 0.48 -24.99 6.44
N ALA A 167 1.13 -24.14 7.24
CA ALA A 167 1.32 -24.40 8.66
C ALA A 167 0.05 -24.17 9.50
N TYR A 168 -0.99 -23.56 8.91
CA TYR A 168 -2.25 -23.23 9.57
C TYR A 168 -3.39 -24.14 9.09
N ASP A 169 -3.84 -23.96 7.84
CA ASP A 169 -4.86 -24.78 7.17
C ASP A 169 -4.83 -24.54 5.64
N ASP A 170 -5.59 -25.34 4.89
CA ASP A 170 -5.66 -25.20 3.42
C ASP A 170 -6.28 -23.86 2.99
N GLU A 171 -7.30 -23.38 3.71
CA GLU A 171 -7.96 -22.09 3.44
C GLU A 171 -6.97 -20.92 3.57
N SER A 172 -5.99 -21.01 4.48
CA SER A 172 -4.92 -20.01 4.62
C SER A 172 -4.07 -19.90 3.36
N CYS A 173 -3.90 -20.99 2.60
CA CYS A 173 -3.23 -20.95 1.30
C CYS A 173 -4.06 -20.18 0.27
N ASP A 174 -5.38 -20.35 0.28
CA ASP A 174 -6.29 -19.63 -0.61
C ASP A 174 -6.35 -18.14 -0.26
N VAL A 175 -6.36 -17.79 1.03
CA VAL A 175 -6.31 -16.39 1.49
C VAL A 175 -5.03 -15.70 1.04
N VAL A 176 -3.85 -16.33 1.25
CA VAL A 176 -2.59 -15.76 0.78
C VAL A 176 -2.60 -15.62 -0.74
N ARG A 177 -3.07 -16.63 -1.47
CA ARG A 177 -3.15 -16.59 -2.95
C ARG A 177 -4.02 -15.44 -3.43
N PHE A 178 -5.25 -15.34 -2.93
CA PHE A 178 -6.22 -14.33 -3.34
C PHE A 178 -5.68 -12.92 -3.12
N PHE A 179 -5.18 -12.61 -1.92
CA PHE A 179 -4.73 -11.25 -1.63
C PHE A 179 -3.38 -10.91 -2.29
N THR A 180 -2.53 -11.91 -2.57
CA THR A 180 -1.28 -11.66 -3.33
C THR A 180 -1.63 -11.32 -4.77
N GLN A 181 -2.51 -12.10 -5.38
CA GLN A 181 -3.02 -11.84 -6.73
C GLN A 181 -3.70 -10.47 -6.82
N LEU A 182 -4.54 -10.13 -5.84
CA LEU A 182 -5.19 -8.83 -5.77
C LEU A 182 -4.15 -7.70 -5.71
N LYS A 183 -3.16 -7.78 -4.79
CA LYS A 183 -2.13 -6.75 -4.65
C LYS A 183 -1.34 -6.55 -5.94
N CYS A 184 -0.93 -7.63 -6.60
CA CYS A 184 -0.22 -7.58 -7.89
C CYS A 184 -1.06 -6.87 -8.96
N ARG A 185 -2.36 -7.17 -9.06
CA ARG A 185 -3.28 -6.48 -9.98
C ARG A 185 -3.52 -5.03 -9.61
N MET A 186 -3.43 -4.66 -8.33
CA MET A 186 -3.57 -3.27 -7.89
C MET A 186 -2.32 -2.41 -8.12
N MET A 187 -1.19 -2.98 -8.56
CA MET A 187 0.06 -2.24 -8.70
C MET A 187 0.04 -1.00 -9.59
N PRO A 188 -0.70 -0.92 -10.72
CA PRO A 188 -0.80 0.32 -11.48
C PRO A 188 -1.34 1.48 -10.64
N TYR A 189 -2.32 1.21 -9.78
CA TYR A 189 -2.81 2.16 -8.79
C TYR A 189 -1.78 2.38 -7.67
N LEU A 190 -1.38 1.31 -6.98
CA LEU A 190 -0.55 1.40 -5.78
C LEU A 190 0.79 2.09 -6.03
N TYR A 191 1.43 1.88 -7.19
CA TYR A 191 2.73 2.48 -7.48
C TYR A 191 2.60 3.98 -7.80
N ARG A 192 1.47 4.41 -8.37
CA ARG A 192 1.17 5.82 -8.56
C ARG A 192 0.93 6.52 -7.21
N GLU A 193 0.31 5.83 -6.26
CA GLU A 193 0.17 6.29 -4.87
C GLU A 193 1.52 6.34 -4.14
N ALA A 194 2.40 5.36 -4.37
CA ALA A 194 3.78 5.37 -3.87
C ALA A 194 4.58 6.58 -4.37
N ALA A 195 4.41 6.96 -5.64
CA ALA A 195 5.03 8.16 -6.19
C ALA A 195 4.55 9.45 -5.49
N ARG A 196 3.32 9.50 -4.94
CA ARG A 196 2.86 10.63 -4.11
C ARG A 196 3.61 10.70 -2.79
N ALA A 197 3.92 9.56 -2.17
CA ALA A 197 4.74 9.53 -0.96
C ALA A 197 6.11 10.15 -1.21
N LYS A 198 6.77 9.79 -2.32
CA LYS A 198 8.06 10.39 -2.73
C LYS A 198 7.94 11.88 -3.04
N ALA A 199 6.92 12.29 -3.78
CA ALA A 199 6.80 13.67 -4.27
C ALA A 199 6.28 14.67 -3.22
N ARG A 200 5.42 14.23 -2.30
CA ARG A 200 4.67 15.11 -1.38
C ARG A 200 4.73 14.69 0.09
N GLY A 201 5.32 13.54 0.41
CA GLY A 201 5.30 12.98 1.75
C GLY A 201 3.95 12.39 2.17
N THR A 202 3.01 12.22 1.23
CA THR A 202 1.69 11.62 1.51
C THR A 202 1.82 10.10 1.66
N PRO A 203 1.58 9.51 2.84
CA PRO A 203 1.77 8.07 3.04
C PRO A 203 0.78 7.24 2.23
N MET A 204 1.16 6.00 1.90
CA MET A 204 0.26 5.07 1.23
C MET A 204 -0.90 4.62 2.12
N MET A 205 -0.63 4.34 3.40
CA MET A 205 -1.63 4.03 4.41
C MET A 205 -1.96 5.31 5.18
N ARG A 206 -3.16 5.84 5.01
CA ARG A 206 -3.56 7.15 5.53
C ARG A 206 -4.63 6.96 6.60
N ALA A 207 -4.41 7.62 7.75
CA ALA A 207 -5.49 7.82 8.71
C ALA A 207 -6.66 8.54 8.03
N MET A 208 -7.90 8.20 8.40
CA MET A 208 -9.07 8.80 7.74
C MET A 208 -9.09 10.32 7.88
N MET A 209 -8.67 10.86 9.03
CA MET A 209 -8.55 12.31 9.26
C MET A 209 -7.53 13.02 8.35
N MET A 210 -6.59 12.29 7.74
CA MET A 210 -5.65 12.87 6.77
C MET A 210 -6.32 13.08 5.41
N GLU A 211 -7.16 12.13 4.99
CA GLU A 211 -7.85 12.18 3.69
C GLU A 211 -9.14 13.00 3.74
N PHE A 212 -9.81 12.99 4.90
CA PHE A 212 -11.08 13.67 5.14
C PHE A 212 -10.97 14.62 6.35
N PRO A 213 -10.14 15.69 6.24
CA PRO A 213 -9.84 16.57 7.37
C PRO A 213 -11.05 17.40 7.84
N ASP A 214 -12.05 17.60 6.98
CA ASP A 214 -13.26 18.38 7.28
C ASP A 214 -14.41 17.51 7.81
N ASP A 215 -14.25 16.19 7.85
CA ASP A 215 -15.27 15.27 8.36
C ASP A 215 -15.00 14.93 9.85
N PRO A 216 -15.79 15.46 10.80
CA PRO A 216 -15.57 15.24 12.23
C PRO A 216 -15.77 13.77 12.65
N ALA A 217 -16.45 12.95 11.85
CA ALA A 217 -16.56 11.52 12.14
C ALA A 217 -15.22 10.78 11.95
N CYS A 218 -14.24 11.41 11.28
CA CYS A 218 -12.94 10.83 11.00
C CYS A 218 -11.88 11.03 12.09
N ASP A 219 -12.14 11.88 13.11
CA ASP A 219 -11.18 12.27 14.15
C ASP A 219 -10.54 11.09 14.89
N TYR A 220 -11.32 10.05 15.18
CA TYR A 220 -10.90 8.93 16.03
C TYR A 220 -10.85 7.58 15.31
N LEU A 221 -10.92 7.57 13.97
CA LEU A 221 -10.94 6.32 13.21
C LEU A 221 -9.54 5.67 13.18
N ASP A 222 -9.38 4.59 13.95
CA ASP A 222 -8.10 3.88 14.14
C ASP A 222 -8.12 2.42 13.67
N ARG A 223 -9.29 1.93 13.20
CA ARG A 223 -9.51 0.53 12.76
C ARG A 223 -9.76 0.40 11.25
N GLN A 224 -9.53 1.46 10.50
CA GLN A 224 -9.64 1.53 9.05
C GLN A 224 -8.69 2.60 8.52
N TYR A 225 -8.45 2.58 7.22
CA TYR A 225 -7.54 3.54 6.56
C TYR A 225 -7.88 3.69 5.09
N MET A 226 -7.38 4.78 4.50
CA MET A 226 -7.30 4.91 3.05
C MET A 226 -5.98 4.33 2.56
N LEU A 227 -6.04 3.45 1.57
CA LEU A 227 -4.88 2.95 0.84
C LEU A 227 -4.76 3.75 -0.46
N GLY A 228 -3.99 4.83 -0.42
CA GLY A 228 -3.98 5.84 -1.48
C GLY A 228 -5.23 6.73 -1.47
N ASP A 229 -5.42 7.51 -2.55
CA ASP A 229 -6.50 8.51 -2.65
C ASP A 229 -7.93 7.91 -2.61
N ASN A 230 -8.11 6.69 -3.15
CA ASN A 230 -9.43 6.27 -3.63
C ASN A 230 -10.05 5.06 -2.94
N VAL A 231 -9.28 4.29 -2.16
CA VAL A 231 -9.71 2.98 -1.62
C VAL A 231 -9.65 2.97 -0.10
N MET A 232 -10.81 2.81 0.54
CA MET A 232 -10.93 2.57 1.98
C MET A 232 -10.81 1.08 2.27
N VAL A 233 -9.99 0.71 3.26
CA VAL A 233 -9.84 -0.65 3.76
C VAL A 233 -10.12 -0.70 5.27
N ALA A 234 -11.00 -1.59 5.70
CA ALA A 234 -11.23 -1.86 7.13
C ALA A 234 -10.90 -3.33 7.46
N PRO A 235 -9.74 -3.61 8.09
CA PRO A 235 -9.42 -4.96 8.55
C PRO A 235 -10.47 -5.53 9.49
N VAL A 236 -10.66 -6.84 9.44
CA VAL A 236 -11.63 -7.56 10.27
C VAL A 236 -10.90 -8.12 11.50
N PHE A 237 -11.31 -7.70 12.70
CA PHE A 237 -10.67 -8.05 13.98
C PHE A 237 -11.44 -9.13 14.76
N THR A 238 -12.17 -9.99 14.06
CA THR A 238 -12.96 -11.07 14.67
C THR A 238 -12.88 -12.34 13.83
N GLU A 239 -13.01 -13.50 14.47
CA GLU A 239 -13.11 -14.79 13.78
C GLU A 239 -14.39 -14.87 12.95
N ALA A 240 -15.54 -14.57 13.58
CA ALA A 240 -16.87 -14.62 12.97
C ALA A 240 -17.03 -13.69 11.75
N GLY A 241 -16.16 -12.69 11.61
CA GLY A 241 -16.09 -11.83 10.44
C GLY A 241 -16.84 -10.51 10.59
N GLU A 242 -17.39 -10.22 11.77
CA GLU A 242 -18.06 -8.95 12.05
C GLU A 242 -17.06 -7.80 12.03
N VAL A 243 -17.44 -6.72 11.34
CA VAL A 243 -16.67 -5.49 11.22
C VAL A 243 -17.60 -4.29 11.16
N GLN A 244 -17.18 -3.20 11.81
CA GLN A 244 -17.83 -1.90 11.75
C GLN A 244 -16.85 -0.87 11.21
N PHE A 245 -17.31 -0.07 10.26
CA PHE A 245 -16.48 0.95 9.60
C PHE A 245 -17.34 2.15 9.21
N TYR A 246 -16.71 3.30 9.11
CA TYR A 246 -17.31 4.54 8.64
C TYR A 246 -16.96 4.77 7.17
N LEU A 247 -17.93 5.25 6.39
CA LEU A 247 -17.69 5.78 5.06
C LEU A 247 -17.96 7.29 5.07
N PRO A 248 -16.99 8.13 4.65
CA PRO A 248 -17.21 9.55 4.38
C PRO A 248 -18.24 9.77 3.27
N GLU A 249 -18.63 11.02 3.04
CA GLU A 249 -19.61 11.39 2.00
C GLU A 249 -19.30 10.76 0.63
N GLY A 250 -20.37 10.40 -0.11
CA GLY A 250 -20.30 9.82 -1.45
C GLY A 250 -20.93 8.43 -1.53
N ARG A 251 -20.97 7.88 -2.76
CA ARG A 251 -21.44 6.51 -3.02
C ARG A 251 -20.27 5.59 -3.29
N TRP A 252 -19.99 4.72 -2.33
CA TRP A 252 -18.83 3.84 -2.35
C TRP A 252 -19.18 2.48 -2.95
N THR A 253 -18.26 1.89 -3.71
CA THR A 253 -18.44 0.59 -4.37
C THR A 253 -17.37 -0.39 -3.90
N HIS A 254 -17.75 -1.60 -3.49
CA HIS A 254 -16.78 -2.61 -3.12
C HIS A 254 -15.92 -3.03 -4.32
N LEU A 255 -14.58 -3.09 -4.15
CA LEU A 255 -13.61 -3.25 -5.24
C LEU A 255 -13.87 -4.47 -6.14
N TRP A 256 -14.16 -5.66 -5.56
CA TRP A 256 -14.49 -6.86 -6.34
C TRP A 256 -15.93 -7.36 -6.18
N HIS A 257 -16.60 -7.15 -5.03
CA HIS A 257 -18.00 -7.56 -4.84
C HIS A 257 -19.02 -6.64 -5.50
N ASN A 258 -18.60 -5.43 -5.89
CA ASN A 258 -19.41 -4.44 -6.63
C ASN A 258 -20.63 -3.87 -5.91
N ASN A 259 -20.98 -4.36 -4.72
CA ASN A 259 -22.05 -3.81 -3.89
C ASN A 259 -21.72 -2.36 -3.48
N GLU A 260 -22.76 -1.55 -3.34
CA GLU A 260 -22.62 -0.12 -3.06
C GLU A 260 -23.12 0.23 -1.66
N LEU A 261 -22.51 1.25 -1.07
CA LEU A 261 -22.92 1.84 0.20
C LEU A 261 -22.90 3.36 0.10
N ASP A 262 -23.94 3.99 0.62
CA ASP A 262 -23.95 5.44 0.81
C ASP A 262 -23.13 5.83 2.06
N GLY A 263 -22.39 6.93 1.93
CA GLY A 263 -21.48 7.48 2.90
C GLY A 263 -22.14 8.32 4.01
N SER A 264 -21.28 9.12 4.66
CA SER A 264 -21.58 9.96 5.83
C SER A 264 -22.19 9.17 7.00
N ARG A 265 -21.80 7.90 7.15
CA ARG A 265 -22.34 7.00 8.19
C ARG A 265 -21.48 5.77 8.46
N TRP A 266 -21.77 5.14 9.59
CA TRP A 266 -21.26 3.83 9.95
C TRP A 266 -22.05 2.70 9.30
N HIS A 267 -21.33 1.63 8.99
CA HIS A 267 -21.84 0.37 8.44
C HIS A 267 -21.37 -0.80 9.30
N LYS A 268 -22.18 -1.86 9.33
CA LYS A 268 -21.84 -3.14 9.97
C LYS A 268 -21.98 -4.24 8.91
N GLN A 269 -20.95 -5.06 8.75
CA GLN A 269 -20.93 -6.18 7.80
C GLN A 269 -20.33 -7.43 8.45
N GLN A 270 -20.51 -8.57 7.81
CA GLN A 270 -19.86 -9.83 8.15
C GLN A 270 -19.15 -10.39 6.92
N HIS A 271 -17.87 -10.73 7.03
CA HIS A 271 -17.03 -11.19 5.92
C HIS A 271 -16.39 -12.55 6.21
N GLY A 272 -16.40 -13.47 5.23
CA GLY A 272 -15.55 -14.66 5.22
C GLY A 272 -14.06 -14.30 5.09
N PHE A 273 -13.15 -15.28 5.10
CA PHE A 273 -11.71 -15.00 5.10
C PHE A 273 -11.14 -14.48 3.76
N LEU A 274 -11.82 -14.71 2.64
CA LEU A 274 -11.50 -14.13 1.32
C LEU A 274 -12.10 -12.72 1.11
N SER A 275 -12.46 -12.03 2.19
CA SER A 275 -13.18 -10.77 2.11
C SER A 275 -12.95 -9.88 3.33
N LEU A 276 -13.04 -8.58 3.12
CA LEU A 276 -13.10 -7.50 4.10
C LEU A 276 -13.66 -6.25 3.39
N PRO A 277 -14.13 -5.23 4.10
CA PRO A 277 -14.50 -3.96 3.49
C PRO A 277 -13.31 -3.35 2.72
N VAL A 278 -13.43 -3.34 1.39
CA VAL A 278 -12.51 -2.64 0.47
C VAL A 278 -13.36 -1.84 -0.50
N TYR A 279 -13.56 -0.56 -0.19
CA TYR A 279 -14.51 0.32 -0.88
C TYR A 279 -13.78 1.41 -1.66
N VAL A 280 -14.17 1.59 -2.92
CA VAL A 280 -13.71 2.65 -3.81
C VAL A 280 -14.70 3.80 -3.74
N ARG A 281 -14.22 5.04 -3.60
CA ARG A 281 -15.06 6.24 -3.58
C ARG A 281 -15.71 6.51 -4.94
N ASP A 282 -16.75 7.34 -4.97
CA ASP A 282 -17.34 7.83 -6.21
C ASP A 282 -16.36 8.73 -7.00
N ASN A 283 -16.74 9.08 -8.23
CA ASN A 283 -15.92 9.89 -9.14
C ASN A 283 -14.48 9.38 -9.32
N THR A 284 -14.31 8.05 -9.26
CA THR A 284 -12.99 7.41 -9.36
C THR A 284 -12.82 6.71 -10.69
N LEU A 285 -11.65 6.90 -11.30
CA LEU A 285 -11.15 6.09 -12.40
C LEU A 285 -9.90 5.36 -11.91
N LEU A 286 -9.99 4.03 -11.80
CA LEU A 286 -8.96 3.20 -11.18
C LEU A 286 -8.31 2.27 -12.21
N ALA A 287 -6.99 2.14 -12.19
CA ALA A 287 -6.24 1.20 -13.04
C ALA A 287 -5.94 -0.10 -12.28
N LEU A 288 -6.38 -1.23 -12.84
CA LEU A 288 -5.95 -2.57 -12.44
C LEU A 288 -5.13 -3.19 -13.58
N GLY A 289 -4.09 -3.93 -13.22
CA GLY A 289 -3.23 -4.61 -14.18
C GLY A 289 -3.73 -6.00 -14.55
N ASN A 290 -3.10 -6.54 -15.59
CA ASN A 290 -3.39 -7.85 -16.17
C ASN A 290 -2.49 -8.98 -15.61
N ASN A 291 -1.61 -8.68 -14.67
CA ASN A 291 -0.71 -9.66 -14.06
C ASN A 291 -1.00 -9.76 -12.55
N ASP A 292 -1.23 -10.99 -12.09
CA ASP A 292 -1.52 -11.31 -10.69
C ASP A 292 -0.41 -12.14 -10.03
N GLN A 293 0.70 -12.40 -10.73
CA GLN A 293 1.81 -13.24 -10.27
C GLN A 293 2.98 -12.45 -9.69
N ARG A 294 3.20 -11.22 -10.17
CA ARG A 294 4.29 -10.35 -9.71
C ARG A 294 3.86 -8.88 -9.67
N PRO A 295 4.48 -8.05 -8.83
CA PRO A 295 4.10 -6.64 -8.71
C PRO A 295 4.68 -5.74 -9.81
N ASP A 296 5.81 -6.13 -10.40
CA ASP A 296 6.63 -5.35 -11.33
C ASP A 296 6.48 -5.87 -12.76
N TYR A 297 5.73 -5.15 -13.59
CA TYR A 297 5.44 -5.48 -14.98
C TYR A 297 5.02 -4.21 -15.74
N ALA A 298 4.77 -4.32 -17.05
CA ALA A 298 4.32 -3.20 -17.87
C ALA A 298 2.87 -2.81 -17.56
N TRP A 299 2.66 -2.00 -16.53
CA TRP A 299 1.33 -1.62 -16.01
C TRP A 299 0.41 -0.92 -17.03
N HIS A 300 0.98 -0.25 -18.03
CA HIS A 300 0.27 0.48 -19.09
C HIS A 300 -0.13 -0.41 -20.29
N GLU A 301 0.25 -1.69 -20.29
CA GLU A 301 -0.15 -2.67 -21.31
C GLU A 301 -1.20 -3.63 -20.76
N GLY A 302 -2.37 -3.70 -21.40
CA GLY A 302 -3.48 -4.55 -20.96
C GLY A 302 -4.19 -4.03 -19.70
N THR A 303 -4.06 -2.75 -19.37
CA THR A 303 -4.69 -2.13 -18.20
C THR A 303 -6.21 -2.26 -18.25
N ALA A 304 -6.83 -2.71 -17.17
CA ALA A 304 -8.27 -2.66 -16.97
C ALA A 304 -8.61 -1.43 -16.14
N PHE A 305 -9.13 -0.39 -16.78
CA PHE A 305 -9.65 0.78 -16.08
C PHE A 305 -11.07 0.50 -15.57
N HIS A 306 -11.39 1.01 -14.39
CA HIS A 306 -12.70 0.89 -13.78
C HIS A 306 -13.20 2.28 -13.37
N LEU A 307 -14.34 2.70 -13.92
CA LEU A 307 -15.00 3.96 -13.58
C LEU A 307 -16.10 3.70 -12.55
N PHE A 308 -16.02 4.39 -11.42
CA PHE A 308 -16.93 4.25 -10.28
C PHE A 308 -17.76 5.52 -10.12
N ASN A 309 -19.09 5.40 -10.24
CA ASN A 309 -20.07 6.41 -9.84
C ASN A 309 -19.72 7.86 -10.26
N LEU A 310 -19.37 8.06 -11.54
CA LEU A 310 -19.07 9.39 -12.07
C LEU A 310 -20.35 10.24 -12.13
N GLN A 311 -20.39 11.28 -11.30
CA GLN A 311 -21.51 12.21 -11.18
C GLN A 311 -21.51 13.26 -12.30
N ASP A 312 -22.68 13.86 -12.57
CA ASP A 312 -22.79 14.92 -13.55
C ASP A 312 -22.00 16.17 -13.10
N GLY A 313 -21.23 16.76 -14.01
CA GLY A 313 -20.36 17.90 -13.75
C GLY A 313 -18.98 17.55 -13.19
N HIS A 314 -18.66 16.27 -13.00
CA HIS A 314 -17.38 15.81 -12.46
C HIS A 314 -16.45 15.22 -13.54
N GLU A 315 -15.14 15.26 -13.26
CA GLU A 315 -14.08 14.59 -14.01
C GLU A 315 -13.35 13.61 -13.07
N ALA A 316 -13.19 12.36 -13.50
CA ALA A 316 -12.34 11.37 -12.86
C ALA A 316 -11.04 11.21 -13.67
N VAL A 317 -9.89 11.25 -12.98
CA VAL A 317 -8.57 11.16 -13.60
C VAL A 317 -7.82 9.94 -13.07
N CYS A 318 -7.20 9.19 -13.98
CA CYS A 318 -6.33 8.07 -13.66
C CYS A 318 -4.97 8.27 -14.32
N GLU A 319 -3.91 8.26 -13.51
CA GLU A 319 -2.54 8.33 -13.97
C GLU A 319 -1.89 6.94 -13.80
N VAL A 320 -1.45 6.34 -14.91
CA VAL A 320 -0.70 5.08 -14.87
C VAL A 320 0.79 5.42 -14.80
N PRO A 321 1.55 4.83 -13.86
CA PRO A 321 2.96 5.13 -13.69
C PRO A 321 3.83 4.28 -14.63
N ALA A 322 5.02 4.80 -14.98
CA ALA A 322 6.17 4.01 -15.40
C ALA A 322 6.88 3.41 -14.19
N ALA A 323 7.87 2.56 -14.42
CA ALA A 323 8.64 1.89 -13.36
C ALA A 323 9.40 2.86 -12.42
N ASP A 324 9.71 4.09 -12.87
CA ASP A 324 10.36 5.13 -12.06
C ASP A 324 9.36 6.00 -11.26
N GLY A 325 8.06 5.72 -11.40
CA GLY A 325 6.96 6.46 -10.77
C GLY A 325 6.49 7.70 -11.53
N SER A 326 7.10 8.05 -12.67
CA SER A 326 6.61 9.10 -13.56
C SER A 326 5.31 8.69 -14.25
N VAL A 327 4.49 9.64 -14.69
CA VAL A 327 3.22 9.33 -15.36
C VAL A 327 3.48 9.02 -16.83
N ILE A 328 3.22 7.79 -17.26
CA ILE A 328 3.37 7.36 -18.67
C ILE A 328 2.08 7.52 -19.47
N PHE A 329 0.93 7.39 -18.81
CA PHE A 329 -0.38 7.54 -19.42
C PHE A 329 -1.38 8.17 -18.46
N THR A 330 -2.26 9.02 -18.98
CA THR A 330 -3.38 9.60 -18.24
C THR A 330 -4.67 9.32 -18.98
N LEU A 331 -5.65 8.76 -18.27
CA LEU A 331 -7.03 8.61 -18.75
C LEU A 331 -7.93 9.54 -17.93
N LYS A 332 -8.82 10.26 -18.63
CA LYS A 332 -9.82 11.14 -18.02
C LYS A 332 -11.21 10.74 -18.46
N ALA A 333 -12.17 10.76 -17.55
CA ALA A 333 -13.58 10.59 -17.84
C ALA A 333 -14.37 11.77 -17.27
N THR A 334 -14.98 12.57 -18.14
CA THR A 334 -15.69 13.80 -17.78
C THR A 334 -17.15 13.66 -18.13
N ARG A 335 -18.05 13.91 -17.19
CA ARG A 335 -19.50 13.80 -17.40
C ARG A 335 -20.17 15.17 -17.48
N THR A 336 -21.01 15.35 -18.49
CA THR A 336 -21.92 16.50 -18.61
C THR A 336 -23.28 16.00 -19.11
N GLY A 337 -24.32 16.22 -18.31
CA GLY A 337 -25.61 15.55 -18.44
C GLY A 337 -25.46 14.02 -18.41
N ASN A 338 -25.91 13.37 -19.48
CA ASN A 338 -25.81 11.92 -19.65
C ASN A 338 -24.65 11.49 -20.57
N THR A 339 -23.78 12.42 -20.95
CA THR A 339 -22.65 12.14 -21.83
C THR A 339 -21.36 12.10 -21.02
N ILE A 340 -20.65 10.98 -21.10
CA ILE A 340 -19.30 10.80 -20.56
C ILE A 340 -18.32 10.86 -21.73
N THR A 341 -17.40 11.82 -21.68
CA THR A 341 -16.29 11.95 -22.62
C THR A 341 -15.05 11.35 -21.98
N VAL A 342 -14.43 10.38 -22.65
CA VAL A 342 -13.21 9.72 -22.18
C VAL A 342 -12.05 10.12 -23.09
N THR A 343 -10.94 10.58 -22.52
CA THR A 343 -9.74 10.95 -23.27
C THR A 343 -8.48 10.37 -22.65
N GLY A 344 -7.63 9.79 -23.48
CA GLY A 344 -6.33 9.22 -23.10
C GLY A 344 -5.18 10.01 -23.71
N ALA A 345 -4.13 10.26 -22.94
CA ALA A 345 -2.89 10.90 -23.39
C ALA A 345 -1.67 10.17 -22.82
N GLY A 346 -0.64 9.96 -23.65
CA GLY A 346 0.56 9.19 -23.31
C GLY A 346 0.57 7.81 -23.96
N GLU A 347 1.32 6.87 -23.36
CA GLU A 347 1.51 5.51 -23.90
C GLU A 347 0.77 4.45 -23.06
N ALA A 348 -0.27 3.85 -23.65
CA ALA A 348 -0.93 2.65 -23.13
C ALA A 348 -1.43 1.79 -24.30
N ARG A 349 -1.48 0.46 -24.12
CA ARG A 349 -1.86 -0.49 -25.17
C ARG A 349 -2.88 -1.50 -24.67
N ASN A 350 -3.79 -1.92 -25.54
CA ASN A 350 -4.75 -3.01 -25.29
C ASN A 350 -5.56 -2.87 -23.99
N TRP A 351 -5.82 -1.64 -23.56
CA TRP A 351 -6.56 -1.39 -22.31
C TRP A 351 -8.08 -1.46 -22.53
N THR A 352 -8.82 -1.66 -21.45
CA THR A 352 -10.29 -1.64 -21.43
C THR A 352 -10.82 -0.70 -20.35
N LEU A 353 -12.07 -0.27 -20.47
CA LEU A 353 -12.77 0.56 -19.49
C LEU A 353 -14.06 -0.11 -19.05
N CYS A 354 -14.12 -0.55 -17.79
CA CYS A 354 -15.33 -1.07 -17.16
C CYS A 354 -16.14 0.06 -16.52
N LEU A 355 -17.40 0.21 -16.94
CA LEU A 355 -18.39 1.07 -16.31
C LEU A 355 -19.05 0.30 -15.15
N ARG A 356 -18.54 0.51 -13.93
CA ARG A 356 -18.97 -0.28 -12.77
C ARG A 356 -20.46 -0.08 -12.51
N ASN A 357 -21.18 -1.18 -12.28
CA ASN A 357 -22.63 -1.22 -12.04
C ASN A 357 -23.52 -0.68 -13.18
N ILE A 358 -22.96 -0.32 -14.34
CA ILE A 358 -23.73 0.09 -15.51
C ILE A 358 -23.89 -1.13 -16.42
N VAL A 359 -25.12 -1.62 -16.56
CA VAL A 359 -25.43 -2.82 -17.36
C VAL A 359 -25.76 -2.50 -18.83
N LYS A 360 -26.14 -1.26 -19.13
CA LYS A 360 -26.55 -0.83 -20.46
C LYS A 360 -26.25 0.66 -20.63
N VAL A 361 -25.91 1.04 -21.85
CA VAL A 361 -25.74 2.44 -22.28
C VAL A 361 -26.63 2.70 -23.50
N ASN A 362 -27.07 3.94 -23.67
CA ASN A 362 -27.88 4.37 -24.81
C ASN A 362 -27.07 4.52 -26.10
N GLY A 363 -25.78 4.82 -26.00
CA GLY A 363 -24.91 4.95 -27.18
C GLY A 363 -23.43 4.93 -26.84
N LEU A 364 -22.63 4.46 -27.80
CA LEU A 364 -21.17 4.41 -27.70
C LEU A 364 -20.55 4.86 -29.03
N GLN A 365 -19.60 5.78 -28.96
CA GLN A 365 -18.76 6.22 -30.08
C GLN A 365 -17.28 6.03 -29.74
N GLY A 366 -16.48 5.57 -30.70
CA GLY A 366 -15.03 5.38 -30.53
C GLY A 366 -14.62 4.07 -29.83
N GLY A 367 -15.52 3.09 -29.70
CA GLY A 367 -15.23 1.80 -29.06
C GLY A 367 -16.27 0.71 -29.35
N SER A 368 -16.02 -0.49 -28.85
CA SER A 368 -16.98 -1.59 -28.75
C SER A 368 -17.32 -1.89 -27.29
N GLN A 369 -18.40 -2.62 -27.04
CA GLN A 369 -18.85 -2.97 -25.69
C GLN A 369 -19.11 -4.47 -25.54
N ALA A 370 -18.90 -5.00 -24.33
CA ALA A 370 -19.24 -6.35 -23.93
C ALA A 370 -19.76 -6.33 -22.47
N GLU A 371 -20.66 -7.25 -22.14
CA GLU A 371 -21.15 -7.42 -20.78
C GLU A 371 -20.10 -8.12 -19.89
N SER A 372 -20.08 -7.78 -18.60
CA SER A 372 -19.34 -8.50 -17.58
C SER A 372 -20.12 -8.46 -16.26
N GLU A 373 -19.76 -9.34 -15.32
CA GLU A 373 -20.37 -9.39 -13.98
C GLU A 373 -20.23 -8.06 -13.20
N GLN A 374 -19.22 -7.25 -13.52
CA GLN A 374 -18.95 -5.99 -12.83
C GLN A 374 -19.63 -4.77 -13.49
N GLY A 375 -20.20 -4.95 -14.68
CA GLY A 375 -20.73 -3.89 -15.53
C GLY A 375 -20.21 -3.96 -16.96
N LEU A 376 -20.61 -3.00 -17.77
CA LEU A 376 -20.28 -2.94 -19.19
C LEU A 376 -18.79 -2.64 -19.39
N VAL A 377 -18.09 -3.47 -20.17
CA VAL A 377 -16.69 -3.28 -20.55
C VAL A 377 -16.61 -2.67 -21.93
N VAL A 378 -15.94 -1.53 -22.04
CA VAL A 378 -15.71 -0.81 -23.28
C VAL A 378 -14.27 -1.02 -23.74
N THR A 379 -14.10 -1.44 -25.00
CA THR A 379 -12.80 -1.55 -25.66
C THR A 379 -12.62 -0.37 -26.61
N PRO A 380 -11.61 0.49 -26.41
CA PRO A 380 -11.36 1.65 -27.25
C PRO A 380 -10.89 1.25 -28.66
N GLN A 381 -11.30 2.01 -29.67
CA GLN A 381 -10.73 1.96 -31.02
C GLN A 381 -9.71 3.10 -31.26
N GLY A 382 -9.60 4.04 -30.32
CA GLY A 382 -8.67 5.16 -30.35
C GLY A 382 -8.58 5.86 -29.00
N ASN A 383 -7.94 7.02 -28.94
CA ASN A 383 -7.65 7.73 -27.69
C ASN A 383 -8.82 8.53 -27.11
N ALA A 384 -9.96 8.58 -27.81
CA ALA A 384 -11.15 9.29 -27.36
C ALA A 384 -12.39 8.40 -27.51
N LEU A 385 -13.24 8.39 -26.48
CA LEU A 385 -14.53 7.71 -26.49
C LEU A 385 -15.63 8.65 -26.00
N THR A 386 -16.84 8.41 -26.45
CA THR A 386 -18.03 9.09 -25.93
C THR A 386 -19.09 8.06 -25.62
N ILE A 387 -19.59 8.10 -24.38
CA ILE A 387 -20.57 7.17 -23.85
C ILE A 387 -21.81 7.99 -23.48
N THR A 388 -22.97 7.57 -23.97
CA THR A 388 -24.26 8.15 -23.55
C THR A 388 -24.97 7.15 -22.65
N LEU A 389 -25.16 7.51 -21.38
CA LEU A 389 -25.81 6.68 -20.37
C LEU A 389 -27.27 6.41 -20.72
#